data_AF-A0A662ZTQ5-F1
#
_entry.id   AF-A0A662ZTQ5-F1
#
_cell.length_a   1.000
_cell.length_b   1.000
_cell.length_c   1.000
_cell.angle_alpha   90.00
_cell.angle_beta   90.00
_cell.angle_gamma   90.00
#
_symmetry.space_group_name_H-M   'P 1'
#
loop_
_entity.id
_entity.type
_entity.pdbx_description
1 polymer ?
#
loop_
_entity_poly.entity_id
_entity_poly.type
_entity_poly.pdbx_seq_one_letter_code
_entity_poly.pdbx_strand_id
1 'polypeptide(L)' 'MNTNEAKQIRIEEYLHTLGYNPVRRQGDSLWYKSPFRDEQEPSFKVNMERNLWYDFDAPI' A
#
# COMPACT_ATOMS: atom_id res chain seq x y z
N MET A 1 -7.62 20.14 -0.27
CA MET A 1 -7.98 18.72 -0.33
C MET A 1 -9.03 18.44 0.72
N ASN A 2 -10.19 17.94 0.31
CA ASN A 2 -11.25 17.42 1.18
C ASN A 2 -11.20 15.89 1.25
N THR A 3 -11.97 15.28 2.14
CA THR A 3 -11.96 13.82 2.36
C THR A 3 -12.34 13.01 1.12
N ASN A 4 -13.21 13.52 0.25
CA ASN A 4 -13.61 12.81 -0.97
C ASN A 4 -12.51 12.84 -2.02
N GLU A 5 -11.83 13.99 -2.17
CA GLU A 5 -10.65 14.12 -3.04
C GLU A 5 -9.51 13.22 -2.58
N ALA A 6 -9.26 13.15 -1.27
CA ALA A 6 -8.21 12.29 -0.72
C ALA A 6 -8.43 10.80 -1.05
N LYS A 7 -9.69 10.34 -1.06
CA LYS A 7 -10.04 8.94 -1.40
C LYS A 7 -9.80 8.59 -2.87
N GLN A 8 -9.66 9.59 -3.75
CA GLN A 8 -9.36 9.37 -5.18
C GLN A 8 -7.86 9.20 -5.43
N ILE A 9 -6.99 9.54 -4.47
CA ILE A 9 -5.55 9.34 -4.61
C ILE A 9 -5.28 7.85 -4.61
N ARG A 10 -4.67 7.35 -5.69
CA ARG A 10 -4.25 5.95 -5.76
C ARG A 10 -3.14 5.70 -4.76
N ILE A 11 -3.35 4.74 -3.85
CA ILE A 11 -2.37 4.40 -2.81
C ILE A 11 -1.05 3.94 -3.44
N GLU A 12 -1.10 3.21 -4.56
CA GLU A 12 0.07 2.82 -5.34
C GLU A 12 0.91 4.03 -5.77
N GLU A 13 0.28 5.03 -6.40
CA GLU A 13 0.98 6.23 -6.87
C GLU A 13 1.54 7.01 -5.68
N TYR A 14 0.76 7.15 -4.60
CA TYR A 14 1.21 7.81 -3.38
C TYR A 14 2.46 7.12 -2.79
N LEU A 15 2.44 5.79 -2.65
CA LEU A 15 3.60 5.03 -2.17
C LEU A 15 4.81 5.19 -3.09
N HIS A 16 4.60 5.22 -4.41
CA HIS A 16 5.67 5.47 -5.37
C HIS A 16 6.29 6.86 -5.20
N THR A 17 5.49 7.92 -4.97
CA THR A 17 6.03 9.27 -4.70
C THR A 17 6.86 9.35 -3.43
N LEU A 18 6.62 8.44 -2.46
CA LEU A 18 7.42 8.32 -1.25
C LEU A 18 8.66 7.43 -1.43
N GLY A 19 8.87 6.85 -2.61
CA GLY A 19 10.00 5.98 -2.93
C GLY A 19 9.77 4.49 -2.65
N TYR A 20 8.56 4.09 -2.27
CA TYR A 20 8.22 2.68 -2.07
C TYR A 20 7.87 2.03 -3.40
N ASN A 21 8.55 0.91 -3.70
CA ASN A 21 8.26 0.10 -4.87
C ASN A 21 7.65 -1.24 -4.44
N PRO A 22 6.70 -1.79 -5.23
CA PRO A 22 6.10 -3.08 -4.91
C PRO A 22 7.16 -4.18 -4.99
N VAL A 23 7.20 -5.01 -3.94
CA VAL A 23 8.05 -6.21 -3.86
C VAL A 23 7.47 -7.34 -4.70
N ARG A 24 6.14 -7.43 -4.77
CA ARG A 24 5.44 -8.46 -5.54
C ARG A 24 4.09 -7.97 -6.04
N ARG A 25 3.69 -8.43 -7.22
CA ARG A 25 2.33 -8.25 -7.77
C ARG A 25 1.61 -9.59 -7.86
N GLN A 26 0.35 -9.62 -7.43
CA GLN A 26 -0.53 -10.77 -7.52
C GLN A 26 -1.93 -10.30 -7.94
N GLY A 27 -2.26 -10.47 -9.22
CA GLY A 27 -3.48 -9.88 -9.80
C GLY A 27 -3.52 -8.36 -9.60
N ASP A 28 -4.59 -7.88 -9.00
CA ASP A 28 -4.80 -6.46 -8.67
C ASP A 28 -4.23 -6.05 -7.31
N SER A 29 -3.48 -6.93 -6.68
CA SER A 29 -2.81 -6.65 -5.41
C SER A 29 -1.32 -6.43 -5.59
N LEU A 30 -0.83 -5.35 -5.01
CA LEU A 30 0.59 -5.06 -4.85
C LEU A 30 0.99 -5.31 -3.40
N TRP A 31 2.13 -5.94 -3.22
CA TRP A 31 2.73 -6.23 -1.92
C TRP A 31 3.95 -5.36 -1.74
N TYR A 32 4.03 -4.69 -0.60
CA TYR A 32 5.12 -3.83 -0.17
C TYR A 32 5.63 -4.31 1.18
N LYS A 33 6.85 -3.91 1.52
CA LYS A 33 7.25 -3.87 2.92
C LYS A 33 6.44 -2.79 3.63
N SER A 34 6.03 -3.05 4.87
CA SER A 34 5.31 -2.09 5.69
C SER A 34 6.11 -0.78 5.79
N PRO A 35 5.51 0.38 5.47
CA PRO A 35 6.19 1.66 5.62
C PRO A 35 6.39 2.06 7.10
N PHE A 36 5.85 1.26 8.04
CA PHE A 36 5.87 1.55 9.47
C PHE A 36 6.98 0.81 10.24
N ARG A 37 7.66 -0.15 9.61
CA ARG A 37 8.70 -0.97 10.26
C ARG A 37 9.67 -1.53 9.24
N ASP A 38 10.85 -1.90 9.71
CA ASP A 38 11.80 -2.69 8.91
C ASP A 38 11.42 -4.17 9.00
N GLU A 39 11.07 -4.75 7.86
CA GLU A 39 10.66 -6.15 7.75
C GLU A 39 11.37 -6.84 6.58
N GLN A 40 11.56 -8.15 6.70
CA GLN A 40 12.16 -8.95 5.64
C GLN A 40 11.11 -9.39 4.62
N GLU A 41 10.00 -9.92 5.10
CA GLU A 41 8.87 -10.37 4.29
C GLU A 41 7.82 -9.26 4.14
N PRO A 42 7.25 -9.03 2.94
CA PRO A 42 6.27 -7.98 2.72
C PRO A 42 4.90 -8.31 3.35
N SER A 43 4.46 -7.51 4.32
CA SER A 43 3.15 -7.66 4.99
C SER A 43 2.09 -6.65 4.50
N PHE A 44 2.49 -5.62 3.75
CA PHE A 44 1.60 -4.53 3.36
C PHE A 44 1.00 -4.76 1.97
N LYS A 45 -0.32 -4.97 1.91
CA LYS A 45 -1.05 -5.28 0.68
C LYS A 45 -1.91 -4.09 0.23
N VAL A 46 -1.70 -3.62 -0.99
CA VAL A 46 -2.53 -2.60 -1.65
C VAL A 46 -3.37 -3.26 -2.74
N ASN A 47 -4.68 -3.07 -2.72
CA ASN A 47 -5.57 -3.47 -3.81
C ASN A 47 -5.82 -2.27 -4.73
N MET A 48 -5.42 -2.39 -6.00
CA MET A 48 -5.48 -1.31 -6.99
C MET A 48 -6.90 -1.00 -7.45
N GLU A 49 -7.77 -2.01 -7.57
CA GLU A 49 -9.16 -1.80 -8.00
C GLU A 49 -10.00 -1.10 -6.92
N ARG A 50 -9.86 -1.53 -5.67
CA ARG A 50 -10.62 -0.99 -4.53
C ARG A 50 -10.01 0.29 -3.96
N ASN A 51 -8.76 0.59 -4.33
CA ASN A 51 -7.94 1.63 -3.73
C ASN A 51 -7.92 1.55 -2.19
N LEU A 52 -7.65 0.35 -1.67
CA LEU A 52 -7.56 0.06 -0.24
C LEU A 52 -6.25 -0.65 0.08
N TRP A 53 -5.81 -0.54 1.33
CA TRP A 53 -4.65 -1.26 1.84
C TRP A 53 -4.98 -2.04 3.11
N TYR A 54 -4.18 -3.06 3.39
CA TYR A 54 -4.21 -3.82 4.62
C TYR A 54 -2.78 -4.24 4.99
N ASP A 55 -2.45 -4.13 6.27
CA ASP A 55 -1.14 -4.55 6.79
C ASP A 55 -1.30 -5.76 7.70
N PHE A 56 -0.76 -6.91 7.27
CA PHE A 56 -0.96 -8.20 7.94
C PHE A 56 -0.17 -8.35 9.25
N ASP A 57 0.91 -7.59 9.43
CA ASP A 57 1.74 -7.62 10.64
C ASP A 57 1.51 -6.39 11.53
N ALA A 58 0.44 -5.61 11.26
CA ALA A 58 0.06 -4.52 12.14
C ALA A 58 -0.29 -5.07 13.54
N PRO A 59 0.30 -4.53 14.63
CA PRO A 59 -0.07 -4.93 15.97
C PRO A 59 -1.55 -4.58 16.22
N ILE A 60 -2.24 -5.49 16.91
CA ILE A 60 -3.65 -5.32 17.34
C ILE A 60 -3.78 -4.38 18.52
#